data_AF-A0A835CBQ5-F1
#
_entry.id   AF-A0A835CBQ5-F1
#
_cell.length_a   1.000
_cell.length_b   1.000
_cell.length_c   1.000
_cell.angle_alpha   90.00
_cell.angle_beta   90.00
_cell.angle_gamma   90.00
#
_symmetry.space_group_name_H-M   'P 1'
#
loop_
_entity.id
_entity.type
_entity.pdbx_description
1 polymer ?
#
loop_
_entity_poly.entity_id
_entity_poly.type
_entity_poly.pdbx_seq_one_letter_code
_entity_poly.pdbx_strand_id
1 'polypeptide(L)'
;MKEAYVLIFFTVLGLSYATTGPDVEGEALIEFLKALHDSNNQITDWDSHLFVHELCRSLDSKGFSGTLSPSITKLKYLVTLELQNNSLSGFLPDYIANLTHLQYLNLADNNFNGSIPSKWGQLPTLKNLVLRGNHLSGPIPDTIANLTGLSQVDLSSNALTGSIPGRLFLVPTFNFSDTHLHSSTTKSKLAVALSFASCGAFAILCIGAIFSYGYHYIQRHRNDVFVDVSGEDESKISFGQLRRFSWRELQIATKNFSESNVIGQGGFGKVYKGVLSDNTKIAVKRLADYHNPGGEAAFQREVQLISVAVHRNLLRLIGFCTTSTERILVYPFMENLSVGYRLRDLKPEEKGLDWPTRKRIAFGTAHGLEYLHEQCNPKIIHRDLKAANILLDDEFEAVLGDFGLAKLVDTRLTCVTTQVRGTMGHIAPEYLSTGKSSEKTDVFGYGITLLEIVTGQRAIDFSRLEEEEDVLLLDHIKKLLREKRVEDIVDRNLERYDAKEVETIVQVALLCTQGLPEDRPSMSEVVNLLNGEGLAERWKEWEEIEEMSNREFSLLAHQFAWADESTHDQEAIQLSRAR
;
A
#
# COMPACT_ATOMS: atom_id res chain seq x y z
N MET A 1 11.85 -21.55 21.92
CA MET A 1 13.04 -21.33 21.08
C MET A 1 12.64 -20.48 19.90
N LYS A 2 13.30 -19.32 19.74
CA LYS A 2 13.52 -18.51 18.53
C LYS A 2 12.25 -18.07 17.77
N GLU A 3 11.70 -16.88 18.03
CA GLU A 3 12.15 -15.54 17.61
C GLU A 3 11.94 -15.20 16.12
N ALA A 4 11.34 -14.00 15.95
CA ALA A 4 11.52 -13.01 14.88
C ALA A 4 10.57 -13.08 13.65
N TYR A 5 9.95 -12.00 13.15
CA TYR A 5 10.07 -10.56 13.39
C TYR A 5 8.70 -9.87 13.33
N VAL A 6 8.48 -8.96 14.28
CA VAL A 6 7.39 -8.00 14.36
C VAL A 6 7.88 -6.68 13.75
N LEU A 7 7.17 -6.15 12.74
CA LEU A 7 7.37 -4.78 12.23
C LEU A 7 6.19 -3.93 12.71
N ILE A 8 6.37 -3.32 13.87
CA ILE A 8 5.48 -2.30 14.43
C ILE A 8 5.85 -0.96 13.79
N PHE A 9 4.95 -0.42 12.97
CA PHE A 9 4.83 1.02 12.70
C PHE A 9 3.79 1.56 13.71
N PHE A 10 4.16 2.45 14.61
CA PHE A 10 3.22 3.38 15.25
C PHE A 10 3.37 4.69 14.45
N THR A 11 2.43 5.19 13.65
CA THR A 11 1.08 5.71 13.97
C THR A 11 1.03 6.46 15.30
N VAL A 12 1.20 7.78 15.23
CA VAL A 12 0.55 8.68 16.17
C VAL A 12 -0.96 8.58 15.86
N LEU A 13 -1.65 7.71 16.60
CA LEU A 13 -3.10 7.67 16.68
C LEU A 13 -3.46 8.03 18.12
N GLY A 14 -3.50 9.34 18.37
CA GLY A 14 -4.28 9.90 19.45
C GLY A 14 -5.68 10.23 18.92
N LEU A 15 -6.52 9.22 18.65
CA LEU A 15 -7.95 9.38 18.87
C LEU A 15 -8.21 8.89 20.29
N SER A 16 -7.75 9.67 21.25
CA SER A 16 -8.48 9.75 22.50
C SER A 16 -9.89 10.17 22.14
N TYR A 17 -10.87 9.48 22.72
CA TYR A 17 -12.13 10.08 23.12
C TYR A 17 -11.91 11.54 23.49
N ALA A 18 -12.89 12.42 23.31
CA ALA A 18 -12.88 13.75 23.90
C ALA A 18 -12.46 13.67 25.38
N THR A 19 -11.15 13.81 25.63
CA THR A 19 -10.51 13.80 26.93
C THR A 19 -10.37 15.27 27.22
N THR A 20 -11.10 15.71 28.23
CA THR A 20 -11.12 17.08 28.73
C THR A 20 -9.81 17.47 29.45
N GLY A 21 -8.65 17.06 28.91
CA GLY A 21 -7.31 17.34 29.42
C GLY A 21 -6.45 18.03 28.35
N PRO A 22 -5.47 18.86 28.75
CA PRO A 22 -4.64 19.62 27.81
C PRO A 22 -3.78 18.70 26.93
N ASP A 23 -3.72 18.96 25.63
CA ASP A 23 -2.89 18.25 24.65
C ASP A 23 -1.41 18.68 24.78
N VAL A 24 -0.74 18.12 25.79
CA VAL A 24 0.65 18.46 26.14
C VAL A 24 1.63 18.15 25.01
N GLU A 25 1.38 17.15 24.16
CA GLU A 25 2.27 16.78 23.05
C GLU A 25 2.04 17.68 21.83
N GLY A 26 0.78 18.02 21.51
CA GLY A 26 0.46 19.03 20.50
C GLY A 26 1.03 20.40 20.86
N GLU A 27 0.88 20.85 22.11
CA GLU A 27 1.49 22.09 22.60
C GLU A 27 3.02 22.06 22.53
N ALA A 28 3.64 20.94 22.89
CA ALA A 28 5.09 20.75 22.81
C ALA A 28 5.62 20.78 21.37
N LEU A 29 4.88 20.18 20.43
CA LEU A 29 5.22 20.21 19.01
C LEU A 29 5.11 21.64 18.46
N ILE A 30 4.06 22.36 18.83
CA ILE A 30 3.88 23.78 18.46
C ILE A 30 5.02 24.63 19.04
N GLU A 31 5.40 24.42 20.30
CA GLU A 31 6.52 25.12 20.94
C GLU A 31 7.86 24.79 20.26
N PHE A 32 8.07 23.53 19.87
CA PHE A 32 9.23 23.11 19.10
C PHE A 32 9.27 23.75 17.72
N LEU A 33 8.16 23.75 16.99
CA LEU A 33 8.05 24.37 15.66
C LEU A 33 8.20 25.89 15.72
N LYS A 34 7.66 26.56 16.76
CA LYS A 34 7.88 28.00 17.01
C LYS A 34 9.34 28.36 17.27
N ALA A 35 10.13 27.43 17.80
CA ALA A 35 11.55 27.63 17.99
C ALA A 35 12.38 27.47 16.70
N LEU A 36 11.82 26.85 15.66
CA LEU A 36 12.42 26.75 14.33
C LEU A 36 12.02 27.98 13.51
N HIS A 37 13.00 28.77 13.09
CA HIS A 37 12.74 29.96 12.30
C HIS A 37 12.54 29.57 10.83
N ASP A 38 11.32 29.70 10.30
CA ASP A 38 11.04 29.56 8.86
C ASP A 38 11.68 30.75 8.12
N SER A 39 12.86 30.52 7.53
CA SER A 39 13.60 31.56 6.85
C SER A 39 13.02 31.96 5.49
N ASN A 40 12.10 31.16 4.94
CA ASN A 40 11.53 31.33 3.60
C ASN A 40 10.04 31.72 3.62
N ASN A 41 9.41 31.89 4.79
CA ASN A 41 7.97 32.13 4.96
C ASN A 41 7.10 31.19 4.09
N GLN A 42 7.52 29.93 3.93
CA GLN A 42 6.77 28.96 3.13
C GLN A 42 5.52 28.46 3.85
N ILE A 43 5.43 28.67 5.16
CA ILE A 43 4.28 28.28 5.97
C ILE A 43 3.44 29.53 6.24
N THR A 44 2.39 29.74 5.43
CA THR A 44 1.52 30.93 5.51
C THR A 44 0.32 30.77 6.44
N ASP A 45 -0.01 29.55 6.89
CA ASP A 45 -1.10 29.25 7.82
C ASP A 45 -0.56 28.58 9.08
N TRP A 46 -0.30 29.37 10.13
CA TRP A 46 -0.06 28.86 11.49
C TRP A 46 -1.35 29.05 12.30
N ASP A 47 -2.36 28.22 12.04
CA ASP A 47 -3.58 28.21 12.87
C ASP A 47 -3.56 27.07 13.90
N SER A 48 -3.82 27.43 15.15
CA SER A 48 -3.63 26.62 16.36
C SER A 48 -4.63 25.46 16.53
N HIS A 49 -5.55 25.26 15.58
CA HIS A 49 -6.62 24.27 15.71
C HIS A 49 -6.72 23.23 14.59
N LEU A 50 -5.89 23.28 13.52
CA LEU A 50 -6.04 22.36 12.37
C LEU A 50 -4.79 21.54 11.97
N PHE A 51 -3.63 21.76 12.58
CA PHE A 51 -2.36 21.30 11.99
C PHE A 51 -1.63 20.14 12.69
N VAL A 52 -2.33 19.25 13.40
CA VAL A 52 -1.68 18.04 13.98
C VAL A 52 -1.72 16.84 13.02
N HIS A 53 -2.64 16.79 12.05
CA HIS A 53 -2.85 15.59 11.23
C HIS A 53 -2.15 15.57 9.85
N GLU A 54 -1.82 16.73 9.26
CA GLU A 54 -1.30 16.79 7.88
C GLU A 54 0.14 17.31 7.70
N LEU A 55 0.81 17.79 8.77
CA LEU A 55 2.23 18.20 8.70
C LEU A 55 3.15 17.34 9.60
N CYS A 56 2.80 16.08 9.86
CA CYS A 56 3.68 15.15 10.58
C CYS A 56 4.39 14.15 9.64
N ARG A 57 4.27 14.32 8.32
CA ARG A 57 4.83 13.35 7.35
C ARG A 57 6.22 13.66 6.83
N SER A 58 6.74 14.89 6.96
CA SER A 58 8.18 15.17 7.02
C SER A 58 8.42 16.68 7.19
N LEU A 59 9.30 17.06 8.12
CA LEU A 59 9.77 18.44 8.32
C LEU A 59 11.01 18.74 7.47
N ASP A 60 11.33 17.85 6.54
CA ASP A 60 12.44 18.00 5.62
C ASP A 60 12.17 19.09 4.58
N SER A 61 13.25 19.73 4.13
CA SER A 61 13.19 20.65 2.97
C SER A 61 12.25 21.86 3.16
N LYS A 62 12.01 22.31 4.39
CA LYS A 62 11.09 23.43 4.72
C LYS A 62 11.78 24.77 4.90
N GLY A 63 13.11 24.83 4.81
CA GLY A 63 13.87 26.06 5.02
C GLY A 63 13.95 26.50 6.48
N PHE A 64 13.83 25.56 7.43
CA PHE A 64 14.00 25.86 8.84
C PHE A 64 15.43 26.28 9.17
N SER A 65 15.57 27.25 10.07
CA SER A 65 16.84 27.76 10.56
C SER A 65 16.81 27.91 12.09
N GLY A 66 17.96 28.15 12.71
CA GLY A 66 18.09 28.19 14.18
C GLY A 66 18.68 26.91 14.75
N THR A 67 18.37 26.59 16.01
CA THR A 67 18.91 25.42 16.74
C THR A 67 17.79 24.49 17.20
N LEU A 68 18.11 23.22 17.47
CA LEU A 68 17.14 22.31 18.09
C LEU A 68 16.79 22.82 19.51
N SER A 69 15.49 22.86 19.82
CA SER A 69 14.98 23.31 21.12
C SER A 69 14.86 22.15 22.12
N PRO A 70 15.13 22.36 23.42
CA PRO A 70 14.88 21.37 24.46
C PRO A 70 13.42 20.91 24.55
N SER A 71 12.46 21.69 24.03
CA SER A 71 11.03 21.35 24.03
C SER A 71 10.74 20.05 23.27
N ILE A 72 11.63 19.60 22.38
CA ILE A 72 11.54 18.29 21.72
C ILE A 72 11.50 17.12 22.70
N THR A 73 12.09 17.28 23.89
CA THR A 73 12.10 16.25 24.95
C THR A 73 10.72 16.00 25.56
N LYS A 74 9.77 16.90 25.35
CA LYS A 74 8.38 16.72 25.79
C LYS A 74 7.64 15.70 24.92
N LEU A 75 8.13 15.39 23.71
CA LEU A 75 7.57 14.40 22.78
C LEU A 75 8.06 12.99 23.13
N LYS A 76 7.54 12.41 24.22
CA LYS A 76 8.08 11.16 24.81
C LYS A 76 7.92 9.92 23.94
N TYR A 77 6.97 9.94 23.02
CA TYR A 77 6.67 8.83 22.11
C TYR A 77 7.22 9.02 20.70
N LEU A 78 8.10 10.01 20.48
CA LEU A 78 8.66 10.27 19.16
C LEU A 78 9.49 9.07 18.66
N VAL A 79 9.04 8.47 17.56
CA VAL A 79 9.71 7.32 16.91
C VAL A 79 10.63 7.77 15.78
N THR A 80 10.24 8.80 15.04
CA THR A 80 10.93 9.28 13.85
C THR A 80 11.11 10.79 13.95
N LEU A 81 12.34 11.25 13.71
CA LEU A 81 12.67 12.67 13.58
C LEU A 81 13.43 12.89 12.27
N GLU A 82 12.77 13.56 11.32
CA GLU A 82 13.28 13.88 9.99
C GLU A 82 13.31 15.40 9.81
N LEU A 83 14.52 15.97 9.77
CA LEU A 83 14.76 17.40 9.61
C LEU A 83 15.79 17.69 8.51
N GLN A 84 16.00 16.75 7.59
CA GLN A 84 17.01 16.89 6.56
C GLN A 84 16.74 18.05 5.57
N ASN A 85 17.77 18.51 4.88
CA ASN A 85 17.69 19.58 3.87
C ASN A 85 17.13 20.90 4.45
N ASN A 86 17.64 21.32 5.60
CA ASN A 86 17.27 22.59 6.23
C ASN A 86 18.53 23.42 6.52
N SER A 87 18.36 24.61 7.08
CA SER A 87 19.43 25.52 7.49
C SER A 87 19.67 25.48 9.02
N LEU A 88 19.36 24.36 9.69
CA LEU A 88 19.51 24.23 11.14
C LEU A 88 21.00 24.19 11.52
N SER A 89 21.34 24.79 12.64
CA SER A 89 22.72 25.07 13.04
C SER A 89 22.94 24.84 14.54
N GLY A 90 24.19 25.00 14.99
CA GLY A 90 24.58 24.80 16.38
C GLY A 90 25.00 23.37 16.70
N PHE A 91 25.17 23.10 17.99
CA PHE A 91 25.63 21.80 18.48
C PHE A 91 24.50 20.78 18.49
N LEU A 92 24.84 19.52 18.22
CA LEU A 92 23.94 18.40 18.44
C LEU A 92 23.65 18.25 19.94
N PRO A 93 22.38 18.27 20.38
CA PRO A 93 22.07 18.30 21.79
C PRO A 93 22.05 16.92 22.44
N ASP A 94 22.63 16.85 23.64
CA ASP A 94 22.61 15.67 24.51
C ASP A 94 21.21 15.18 24.86
N TYR A 95 20.25 16.10 24.99
CA TYR A 95 18.91 15.79 25.49
C TYR A 95 18.06 14.98 24.50
N ILE A 96 18.49 14.81 23.25
CA ILE A 96 17.88 13.83 22.32
C ILE A 96 17.96 12.41 22.88
N ALA A 97 18.97 12.11 23.71
CA ALA A 97 19.08 10.83 24.40
C ALA A 97 17.88 10.50 25.30
N ASN A 98 17.05 11.50 25.67
CA ASN A 98 15.83 11.29 26.47
C ASN A 98 14.66 10.73 25.64
N LEU A 99 14.77 10.67 24.32
CA LEU A 99 13.73 10.16 23.42
C LEU A 99 13.85 8.64 23.29
N THR A 100 13.39 7.92 24.31
CA THR A 100 13.61 6.47 24.46
C THR A 100 12.92 5.59 23.42
N HIS A 101 11.98 6.15 22.64
CA HIS A 101 11.27 5.45 21.57
C HIS A 101 11.83 5.76 20.17
N LEU A 102 12.84 6.64 20.07
CA LEU A 102 13.39 7.09 18.81
C LEU A 102 14.08 5.93 18.08
N GLN A 103 13.62 5.64 16.86
CA GLN A 103 14.14 4.60 15.99
C GLN A 103 14.87 5.19 14.77
N TYR A 104 14.40 6.33 14.28
CA TYR A 104 14.92 6.95 13.07
C TYR A 104 15.26 8.43 13.33
N LEU A 105 16.53 8.78 13.19
CA LEU A 105 17.03 10.15 13.34
C LEU A 105 17.76 10.57 12.05
N ASN A 106 17.16 11.52 11.32
CA ASN A 106 17.74 12.08 10.11
C ASN A 106 17.88 13.61 10.22
N LEU A 107 19.12 14.06 10.31
CA LEU A 107 19.52 15.47 10.38
C LEU A 107 20.45 15.84 9.21
N ALA A 108 20.40 15.08 8.11
CA ALA A 108 21.30 15.29 6.98
C ALA A 108 21.15 16.68 6.34
N ASP A 109 22.21 17.14 5.68
CA ASP A 109 22.20 18.34 4.84
C ASP A 109 21.68 19.56 5.62
N ASN A 110 22.38 19.88 6.71
CA ASN A 110 22.15 21.00 7.61
C ASN A 110 23.50 21.65 8.00
N ASN A 111 23.46 22.66 8.87
CA ASN A 111 24.64 23.41 9.35
C ASN A 111 25.07 23.02 10.78
N PHE A 112 24.77 21.81 11.27
CA PHE A 112 25.17 21.39 12.62
C PHE A 112 26.69 21.29 12.76
N ASN A 113 27.23 21.65 13.94
CA ASN A 113 28.66 21.68 14.22
C ASN A 113 29.03 21.05 15.56
N GLY A 114 30.34 20.96 15.83
CA GLY A 114 30.88 20.27 17.02
C GLY A 114 30.78 18.75 16.93
N SER A 115 30.89 18.07 18.07
CA SER A 115 30.98 16.60 18.14
C SER A 115 29.64 15.89 18.27
N ILE A 116 29.59 14.64 17.82
CA ILE A 116 28.45 13.75 18.07
C ILE A 116 28.37 13.47 19.60
N PRO A 117 27.21 13.70 20.24
CA PRO A 117 27.02 13.43 21.66
C PRO A 117 27.23 11.97 22.02
N SER A 118 28.09 11.69 23.01
CA SER A 118 28.30 10.32 23.49
C SER A 118 27.05 9.72 24.15
N LYS A 119 26.17 10.56 24.70
CA LYS A 119 24.89 10.14 25.31
C LYS A 119 23.92 9.49 24.33
N TRP A 120 24.03 9.77 23.03
CA TRP A 120 23.16 9.13 22.03
C TRP A 120 23.40 7.62 21.93
N GLY A 121 24.55 7.13 22.38
CA GLY A 121 24.82 5.70 22.55
C GLY A 121 23.94 5.01 23.61
N GLN A 122 23.09 5.76 24.32
CA GLN A 122 22.12 5.24 25.30
C GLN A 122 20.70 5.10 24.71
N LEU A 123 20.47 5.48 23.45
CA LEU A 123 19.17 5.37 22.80
C LEU A 123 18.82 3.89 22.52
N PRO A 124 17.91 3.26 23.27
CA PRO A 124 17.76 1.81 23.27
C PRO A 124 17.14 1.26 21.98
N THR A 125 16.42 2.10 21.23
CA THR A 125 15.64 1.71 20.05
C THR A 125 16.20 2.24 18.74
N LEU A 126 17.30 2.98 18.75
CA LEU A 126 17.80 3.65 17.54
C LEU A 126 18.29 2.64 16.51
N LYS A 127 17.73 2.70 15.30
CA LYS A 127 18.03 1.83 14.16
C LYS A 127 18.73 2.57 13.04
N ASN A 128 18.37 3.82 12.80
CA ASN A 128 18.89 4.62 11.69
C ASN A 128 19.40 5.96 12.22
N LEU A 129 20.69 6.22 12.00
CA LEU A 129 21.35 7.48 12.33
C LEU A 129 21.94 8.09 11.05
N VAL A 130 21.35 9.19 10.59
CA VAL A 130 21.76 9.86 9.34
C VAL A 130 22.10 11.31 9.66
N LEU A 131 23.40 11.63 9.62
CA LEU A 131 23.98 12.96 9.92
C LEU A 131 24.81 13.51 8.75
N ARG A 132 24.66 12.93 7.56
CA ARG A 132 25.39 13.29 6.34
C ARG A 132 25.36 14.79 6.07
N GLY A 133 26.42 15.37 5.51
CA GLY A 133 26.36 16.73 4.97
C GLY A 133 26.18 17.80 6.04
N ASN A 134 26.99 17.76 7.09
CA ASN A 134 27.00 18.75 8.17
C ASN A 134 28.45 19.20 8.46
N HIS A 135 28.64 20.09 9.43
CA HIS A 135 29.95 20.57 9.89
C HIS A 135 30.42 19.87 11.18
N LEU A 136 30.02 18.60 11.39
CA LEU A 136 30.37 17.87 12.61
C LEU A 136 31.87 17.52 12.63
N SER A 137 32.48 17.58 13.81
CA SER A 137 33.94 17.41 14.01
C SER A 137 34.25 16.60 15.27
N GLY A 138 35.49 16.11 15.39
CA GLY A 138 35.89 15.23 16.48
C GLY A 138 35.59 13.76 16.23
N PRO A 139 35.85 12.87 17.21
CA PRO A 139 35.72 11.43 17.05
C PRO A 139 34.27 10.94 17.09
N ILE A 140 34.02 9.81 16.43
CA ILE A 140 32.79 9.04 16.65
C ILE A 140 32.88 8.44 18.06
N PRO A 141 31.94 8.73 18.97
CA PRO A 141 31.96 8.14 20.30
C PRO A 141 31.81 6.62 20.24
N ASP A 142 32.66 5.88 20.97
CA ASP A 142 32.57 4.42 21.07
C ASP A 142 31.20 3.93 21.59
N THR A 143 30.50 4.78 22.34
CA THR A 143 29.14 4.51 22.83
C THR A 143 28.13 4.32 21.71
N ILE A 144 28.31 4.98 20.56
CA ILE A 144 27.44 4.78 19.37
C ILE A 144 27.64 3.36 18.81
N ALA A 145 28.85 2.82 18.90
CA ALA A 145 29.17 1.47 18.46
C ALA A 145 28.56 0.37 19.36
N ASN A 146 28.04 0.74 20.54
CA ASN A 146 27.33 -0.16 21.45
C ASN A 146 25.83 -0.28 21.14
N LEU A 147 25.30 0.54 20.21
CA LEU A 147 23.91 0.46 19.76
C LEU A 147 23.72 -0.78 18.88
N THR A 148 23.34 -1.90 19.50
CA THR A 148 23.18 -3.20 18.83
C THR A 148 22.04 -3.25 17.81
N GLY A 149 21.09 -2.31 17.88
CA GLY A 149 19.95 -2.21 16.97
C GLY A 149 20.20 -1.42 15.69
N LEU A 150 21.38 -0.81 15.51
CA LEU A 150 21.66 0.00 14.33
C LEU A 150 21.67 -0.84 13.05
N SER A 151 20.76 -0.51 12.14
CA SER A 151 20.71 -1.02 10.77
C SER A 151 21.38 -0.09 9.76
N GLN A 152 21.39 1.22 10.04
CA GLN A 152 21.95 2.23 9.15
C GLN A 152 22.71 3.32 9.91
N VAL A 153 23.90 3.66 9.44
CA VAL A 153 24.70 4.80 9.92
C VAL A 153 25.30 5.55 8.73
N ASP A 154 24.87 6.78 8.48
CA ASP A 154 25.51 7.66 7.49
C ASP A 154 26.05 8.92 8.17
N LEU A 155 27.37 9.02 8.25
CA LEU A 155 28.11 10.17 8.78
C LEU A 155 28.96 10.85 7.72
N SER A 156 28.72 10.55 6.44
CA SER A 156 29.53 11.05 5.32
C SER A 156 29.47 12.56 5.18
N SER A 157 30.44 13.14 4.47
CA SER A 157 30.48 14.58 4.19
C SER A 157 30.40 15.43 5.47
N ASN A 158 31.32 15.16 6.41
CA ASN A 158 31.48 15.86 7.69
C ASN A 158 32.98 16.03 8.02
N ALA A 159 33.33 16.88 8.97
CA ALA A 159 34.71 17.10 9.44
C ALA A 159 35.13 16.16 10.59
N LEU A 160 34.55 14.95 10.69
CA LEU A 160 34.84 13.98 11.75
C LEU A 160 36.29 13.45 11.65
N THR A 161 36.94 13.25 12.79
CA THR A 161 38.37 12.86 12.89
C THR A 161 38.55 11.64 13.80
N GLY A 162 39.72 11.00 13.77
CA GLY A 162 40.02 9.88 14.66
C GLY A 162 39.66 8.51 14.07
N SER A 163 39.58 7.47 14.91
CA SER A 163 39.37 6.10 14.45
C SER A 163 37.90 5.72 14.35
N ILE A 164 37.53 4.94 13.33
CA ILE A 164 36.20 4.33 13.24
C ILE A 164 36.11 3.16 14.24
N PRO A 165 35.15 3.18 15.19
CA PRO A 165 34.92 2.05 16.07
C PRO A 165 34.57 0.78 15.28
N GLY A 166 35.32 -0.31 15.48
CA GLY A 166 35.27 -1.49 14.62
C GLY A 166 33.88 -2.14 14.48
N ARG A 167 33.01 -2.00 15.50
CA ARG A 167 31.64 -2.54 15.46
C ARG A 167 30.73 -1.83 14.45
N LEU A 168 31.05 -0.59 14.06
CA LEU A 168 30.26 0.12 13.06
C LEU A 168 30.41 -0.46 11.65
N PHE A 169 31.48 -1.22 11.38
CA PHE A 169 31.62 -1.99 10.14
C PHE A 169 30.71 -3.22 10.07
N LEU A 170 30.07 -3.59 11.19
CA LEU A 170 29.10 -4.69 11.25
C LEU A 170 27.66 -4.23 10.97
N VAL A 171 27.44 -2.91 10.89
CA VAL A 171 26.13 -2.34 10.55
C VAL A 171 25.84 -2.65 9.07
N PRO A 172 24.63 -3.12 8.70
CA PRO A 172 24.29 -3.49 7.32
C PRO A 172 24.53 -2.39 6.29
N THR A 173 24.21 -1.14 6.63
CA THR A 173 24.45 0.02 5.78
C THR A 173 25.24 1.08 6.55
N PHE A 174 26.48 1.32 6.13
CA PHE A 174 27.33 2.35 6.72
C PHE A 174 27.95 3.23 5.63
N ASN A 175 28.11 4.52 5.92
CA ASN A 175 28.81 5.44 5.04
C ASN A 175 29.59 6.47 5.87
N PHE A 176 30.92 6.47 5.68
CA PHE A 176 31.86 7.38 6.33
C PHE A 176 32.69 8.16 5.30
N SER A 177 32.26 8.16 4.04
CA SER A 177 32.96 8.82 2.92
C SER A 177 33.06 10.32 3.16
N ASP A 178 34.08 10.97 2.62
CA ASP A 178 34.28 12.42 2.76
C ASP A 178 34.33 12.89 4.23
N THR A 179 35.07 12.13 5.06
CA THR A 179 35.44 12.48 6.45
C THR A 179 36.96 12.33 6.66
N HIS A 180 37.49 12.82 7.78
CA HIS A 180 38.90 12.65 8.17
C HIS A 180 39.11 11.44 9.11
N LEU A 181 38.25 10.43 9.02
CA LEU A 181 38.32 9.22 9.84
C LEU A 181 39.33 8.22 9.28
N HIS A 182 40.01 7.49 10.17
CA HIS A 182 40.96 6.45 9.81
C HIS A 182 40.52 5.08 10.35
N SER A 183 40.83 4.01 9.63
CA SER A 183 40.55 2.65 10.10
C SER A 183 41.55 2.26 11.19
N SER A 184 41.04 1.85 12.36
CA SER A 184 41.86 1.32 13.46
C SER A 184 42.35 -0.08 13.12
N THR A 185 43.53 -0.19 12.50
CA THR A 185 44.26 -1.46 12.46
C THR A 185 45.05 -1.63 13.75
N THR A 186 44.43 -2.16 14.80
CA THR A 186 45.16 -2.60 16.00
C THR A 186 45.99 -3.84 15.68
N LYS A 187 47.27 -3.62 15.35
CA LYS A 187 48.31 -4.64 15.43
C LYS A 187 48.51 -4.99 16.92
N SER A 188 47.96 -6.10 17.40
CA SER A 188 48.44 -6.70 18.65
C SER A 188 49.69 -7.52 18.36
N LYS A 189 50.84 -6.96 18.73
CA LYS A 189 52.13 -7.66 18.80
C LYS A 189 52.04 -8.72 19.89
N LEU A 190 52.15 -9.99 19.50
CA LEU A 190 52.69 -11.05 20.36
C LEU A 190 53.60 -11.95 19.51
N ALA A 191 54.91 -11.72 19.72
CA ALA A 191 56.10 -12.53 19.40
C ALA A 191 56.03 -13.54 18.23
N VAL A 192 56.73 -13.33 17.11
CA VAL A 192 58.18 -13.63 16.96
C VAL A 192 58.56 -14.99 17.54
N ALA A 193 58.32 -16.05 16.77
CA ALA A 193 59.22 -17.21 16.63
C ALA A 193 58.72 -18.09 15.45
N LEU A 194 59.66 -18.66 14.69
CA LEU A 194 59.48 -19.72 13.68
C LEU A 194 59.26 -19.28 12.21
N SER A 195 60.10 -18.36 11.73
CA SER A 195 60.39 -18.22 10.31
C SER A 195 61.38 -19.30 9.83
N PHE A 196 60.91 -20.53 9.62
CA PHE A 196 61.60 -21.51 8.74
C PHE A 196 60.66 -22.50 8.01
N ALA A 197 59.35 -22.27 7.99
CA ALA A 197 58.39 -23.17 7.29
C ALA A 197 57.47 -22.45 6.27
N SER A 198 57.80 -21.22 5.87
CA SER A 198 56.84 -20.37 5.14
C SER A 198 56.88 -20.52 3.60
N CYS A 199 58.03 -20.86 3.00
CA CYS A 199 58.11 -20.91 1.53
C CYS A 199 57.41 -22.13 0.91
N GLY A 200 57.45 -23.29 1.59
CA GLY A 200 56.79 -24.51 1.10
C GLY A 200 55.27 -24.44 1.22
N ALA A 201 54.76 -23.90 2.33
CA ALA A 201 53.33 -23.73 2.55
C ALA A 201 52.70 -22.72 1.59
N PHE A 202 53.42 -21.64 1.27
CA PHE A 202 52.95 -20.65 0.30
C PHE A 202 52.89 -21.22 -1.11
N ALA A 203 53.88 -22.03 -1.52
CA ALA A 203 53.85 -22.70 -2.82
C ALA A 203 52.68 -23.70 -2.93
N ILE A 204 52.42 -24.48 -1.86
CA ILE A 204 51.28 -25.42 -1.82
C ILE A 204 49.94 -24.68 -1.83
N LEU A 205 49.84 -23.54 -1.13
CA LEU A 205 48.64 -22.69 -1.15
C LEU A 205 48.43 -22.02 -2.51
N CYS A 206 49.50 -21.60 -3.20
CA CYS A 206 49.40 -21.05 -4.55
C CYS A 206 48.99 -22.14 -5.56
N ILE A 207 49.55 -23.35 -5.47
CA ILE A 207 49.14 -24.48 -6.31
C ILE A 207 47.67 -24.86 -6.01
N GLY A 208 47.28 -24.88 -4.73
CA GLY A 208 45.91 -25.10 -4.31
C GLY A 208 44.94 -24.01 -4.79
N ALA A 209 45.37 -22.75 -4.82
CA ALA A 209 44.58 -21.64 -5.35
C ALA A 209 44.48 -21.68 -6.88
N ILE A 210 45.52 -22.14 -7.58
CA ILE A 210 45.48 -22.34 -9.05
C ILE A 210 44.58 -23.53 -9.39
N PHE A 211 44.64 -24.62 -8.62
CA PHE A 211 43.73 -25.75 -8.78
C PHE A 211 42.30 -25.39 -8.38
N SER A 212 42.09 -24.60 -7.32
CA SER A 212 40.75 -24.15 -6.94
C SER A 212 40.20 -23.15 -7.93
N TYR A 213 41.02 -22.26 -8.48
CA TYR A 213 40.65 -21.34 -9.56
C TYR A 213 40.40 -22.07 -10.86
N GLY A 214 41.22 -23.07 -11.23
CA GLY A 214 41.01 -23.93 -12.38
C GLY A 214 39.77 -24.80 -12.24
N TYR A 215 39.53 -25.34 -11.04
CA TYR A 215 38.30 -26.06 -10.69
C TYR A 215 37.09 -25.12 -10.72
N HIS A 216 37.19 -23.91 -10.15
CA HIS A 216 36.14 -22.89 -10.24
C HIS A 216 35.90 -22.40 -11.65
N TYR A 217 36.94 -22.31 -12.48
CA TYR A 217 36.87 -21.89 -13.88
C TYR A 217 36.23 -22.97 -14.75
N ILE A 218 36.61 -24.23 -14.53
CA ILE A 218 35.96 -25.41 -15.15
C ILE A 218 34.53 -25.58 -14.63
N GLN A 219 34.25 -25.30 -13.35
CA GLN A 219 32.91 -25.35 -12.77
C GLN A 219 32.04 -24.19 -13.26
N ARG A 220 32.61 -22.99 -13.47
CA ARG A 220 31.94 -21.82 -14.04
C ARG A 220 31.65 -21.99 -15.53
N HIS A 221 32.50 -22.68 -16.29
CA HIS A 221 32.21 -23.04 -17.69
C HIS A 221 31.48 -24.38 -17.88
N ARG A 222 31.37 -25.23 -16.86
CA ARG A 222 30.38 -26.33 -16.84
C ARG A 222 28.99 -25.86 -16.42
N ASN A 223 28.87 -24.69 -15.81
CA ASN A 223 27.59 -24.07 -15.42
C ASN A 223 26.90 -23.25 -16.54
N ASP A 224 27.46 -23.21 -17.76
CA ASP A 224 26.70 -22.78 -18.95
C ASP A 224 25.85 -23.93 -19.54
N VAL A 225 25.81 -25.08 -18.86
CA VAL A 225 24.72 -26.04 -19.02
C VAL A 225 23.62 -25.63 -18.04
N PHE A 226 22.54 -25.09 -18.58
CA PHE A 226 21.31 -24.77 -17.86
C PHE A 226 20.75 -26.06 -17.22
N VAL A 227 21.16 -26.31 -15.98
CA VAL A 227 20.59 -27.33 -15.11
C VAL A 227 19.59 -26.63 -14.20
N ASP A 228 18.35 -27.09 -14.26
CA ASP A 228 17.27 -26.70 -13.37
C ASP A 228 17.72 -27.01 -11.93
N VAL A 229 18.02 -25.97 -11.15
CA VAL A 229 18.40 -26.14 -9.74
C VAL A 229 17.11 -26.34 -8.96
N SER A 230 16.77 -27.60 -8.69
CA SER A 230 15.88 -27.97 -7.59
C SER A 230 16.48 -27.44 -6.30
N GLY A 231 15.93 -26.33 -5.80
CA GLY A 231 16.31 -25.75 -4.52
C GLY A 231 15.84 -26.65 -3.37
N GLU A 232 16.80 -27.21 -2.65
CA GLU A 232 16.70 -27.62 -1.23
C GLU A 232 16.78 -26.33 -0.39
N ASP A 233 15.96 -26.03 0.63
CA ASP A 233 15.07 -26.88 1.43
C ASP A 233 13.87 -26.09 2.00
N GLU A 234 12.74 -26.80 1.97
CA GLU A 234 11.66 -26.88 2.97
C GLU A 234 11.10 -25.62 3.67
N SER A 235 9.97 -25.13 3.15
CA SER A 235 8.72 -25.38 3.88
C SER A 235 7.75 -26.11 2.95
N LYS A 236 7.26 -27.26 3.40
CA LYS A 236 6.32 -28.12 2.68
C LYS A 236 5.11 -27.30 2.26
N ILE A 237 5.02 -26.99 0.96
CA ILE A 237 3.74 -26.70 0.34
C ILE A 237 3.57 -27.60 -0.87
N SER A 238 3.06 -28.80 -0.59
CA SER A 238 2.47 -29.68 -1.60
C SER A 238 1.13 -29.07 -2.03
N PHE A 239 1.19 -28.00 -2.83
CA PHE A 239 0.03 -27.50 -3.55
C PHE A 239 -0.29 -28.49 -4.68
N GLY A 240 -1.52 -28.99 -4.73
CA GLY A 240 -1.96 -29.83 -5.84
C GLY A 240 -1.73 -29.15 -7.19
N GLN A 241 -1.27 -29.92 -8.19
CA GLN A 241 -1.27 -29.65 -9.64
C GLN A 241 -0.73 -28.29 -10.19
N LEU A 242 -0.22 -27.35 -9.39
CA LEU A 242 0.37 -26.11 -9.92
C LEU A 242 1.71 -26.41 -10.61
N ARG A 243 1.82 -26.03 -11.89
CA ARG A 243 3.03 -26.26 -12.68
C ARG A 243 4.10 -25.21 -12.35
N ARG A 244 5.31 -25.66 -12.02
CA ARG A 244 6.46 -24.75 -11.96
C ARG A 244 7.02 -24.59 -13.38
N PHE A 245 6.93 -23.37 -13.91
CA PHE A 245 7.46 -23.03 -15.22
C PHE A 245 8.93 -22.61 -15.10
N SER A 246 9.74 -22.98 -16.08
CA SER A 246 11.10 -22.41 -16.18
C SER A 246 11.03 -21.00 -16.77
N TRP A 247 11.96 -20.13 -16.35
CA TRP A 247 12.09 -18.78 -16.91
C TRP A 247 12.24 -18.80 -18.43
N ARG A 248 13.07 -19.71 -18.95
CA ARG A 248 13.33 -19.84 -20.40
C ARG A 248 12.08 -20.24 -21.18
N GLU A 249 11.26 -21.13 -20.62
CA GLU A 249 9.98 -21.52 -21.24
C GLU A 249 9.06 -20.31 -21.40
N LEU A 250 8.90 -19.50 -20.35
CA LEU A 250 8.04 -18.30 -20.40
C LEU A 250 8.63 -17.20 -21.29
N GLN A 251 9.96 -17.06 -21.35
CA GLN A 251 10.60 -16.18 -22.32
C GLN A 251 10.28 -16.59 -23.75
N ILE A 252 10.38 -17.87 -24.10
CA ILE A 252 10.05 -18.34 -25.45
C ILE A 252 8.56 -18.10 -25.74
N ALA A 253 7.68 -18.48 -24.81
CA ALA A 253 6.24 -18.36 -24.96
C ALA A 253 5.77 -16.91 -25.19
N THR A 254 6.44 -15.94 -24.56
CA THR A 254 6.11 -14.50 -24.62
C THR A 254 6.93 -13.72 -25.64
N LYS A 255 7.77 -14.38 -26.45
CA LYS A 255 8.74 -13.74 -27.37
C LYS A 255 9.65 -12.74 -26.64
N ASN A 256 10.26 -13.21 -25.56
CA ASN A 256 11.11 -12.47 -24.63
C ASN A 256 10.40 -11.28 -23.98
N PHE A 257 9.17 -11.49 -23.50
CA PHE A 257 8.34 -10.45 -22.89
C PHE A 257 8.20 -9.20 -23.78
N SER A 258 7.92 -9.41 -25.07
CA SER A 258 7.77 -8.31 -26.04
C SER A 258 6.62 -7.38 -25.65
N GLU A 259 6.81 -6.07 -25.79
CA GLU A 259 5.76 -5.06 -25.58
C GLU A 259 4.54 -5.29 -26.50
N SER A 260 4.75 -5.89 -27.67
CA SER A 260 3.65 -6.27 -28.59
C SER A 260 2.70 -7.34 -28.03
N ASN A 261 3.12 -8.06 -26.99
CA ASN A 261 2.32 -9.08 -26.32
C ASN A 261 1.70 -8.58 -25.01
N VAL A 262 1.87 -7.31 -24.64
CA VAL A 262 1.28 -6.76 -23.41
C VAL A 262 -0.23 -6.65 -23.59
N ILE A 263 -0.97 -7.27 -22.67
CA ILE A 263 -2.44 -7.24 -22.64
C ILE A 263 -2.99 -6.47 -21.43
N GLY A 264 -2.12 -6.10 -20.48
CA GLY A 264 -2.48 -5.29 -19.33
C GLY A 264 -1.25 -4.80 -18.58
N GLN A 265 -1.36 -3.63 -17.96
CA GLN A 265 -0.32 -3.04 -17.12
C GLN A 265 -0.97 -2.34 -15.92
N GLY A 266 -0.45 -2.56 -14.72
CA GLY A 266 -0.94 -1.94 -13.49
C GLY A 266 0.13 -1.87 -12.40
N GLY A 267 -0.25 -1.44 -11.20
CA GLY A 267 0.65 -1.28 -10.06
C GLY A 267 1.34 -2.57 -9.59
N PHE A 268 0.83 -3.74 -10.00
CA PHE A 268 1.41 -5.03 -9.67
C PHE A 268 2.33 -5.60 -10.77
N GLY A 269 2.47 -4.91 -11.92
CA GLY A 269 3.34 -5.34 -13.01
C GLY A 269 2.64 -5.37 -14.38
N LYS A 270 3.24 -6.13 -15.31
CA LYS A 270 2.75 -6.27 -16.69
C LYS A 270 2.24 -7.69 -16.94
N VAL A 271 1.15 -7.80 -17.70
CA VAL A 271 0.56 -9.07 -18.14
C VAL A 271 0.82 -9.23 -19.62
N TYR A 272 1.42 -10.36 -19.99
CA TYR A 272 1.78 -10.70 -21.37
C TYR A 272 0.94 -11.87 -21.87
N LYS A 273 0.50 -11.81 -23.12
CA LYS A 273 0.02 -12.98 -23.85
C LYS A 273 1.19 -13.88 -24.22
N GLY A 274 1.08 -15.17 -23.91
CA GLY A 274 2.05 -16.19 -24.28
C GLY A 274 1.39 -17.37 -24.99
N VAL A 275 2.18 -18.12 -25.74
CA VAL A 275 1.77 -19.40 -26.34
C VAL A 275 2.82 -20.45 -25.98
N LEU A 276 2.39 -21.49 -25.27
CA LEU A 276 3.25 -22.62 -24.89
C LEU A 276 3.57 -23.51 -26.10
N SER A 277 4.52 -24.44 -25.94
CA SER A 277 4.96 -25.34 -27.02
C SER A 277 3.88 -26.29 -27.54
N ASP A 278 2.84 -26.53 -26.73
CA ASP A 278 1.65 -27.32 -27.06
C ASP A 278 0.53 -26.46 -27.70
N ASN A 279 0.83 -25.20 -28.07
CA ASN A 279 -0.12 -24.18 -28.54
C ASN A 279 -1.15 -23.69 -27.51
N THR A 280 -0.97 -24.02 -26.23
CA THR A 280 -1.83 -23.48 -25.17
C THR A 280 -1.57 -21.97 -25.00
N LYS A 281 -2.63 -21.15 -25.15
CA LYS A 281 -2.55 -19.71 -24.88
C LYS A 281 -2.60 -19.44 -23.38
N ILE A 282 -1.68 -18.62 -22.89
CA ILE A 282 -1.56 -18.28 -21.48
C ILE A 282 -1.45 -16.76 -21.28
N ALA A 283 -1.86 -16.29 -20.11
CA ALA A 283 -1.58 -14.95 -19.62
C ALA A 283 -0.47 -15.02 -18.55
N VAL A 284 0.61 -14.27 -18.76
CA VAL A 284 1.81 -14.28 -17.94
C VAL A 284 1.92 -12.96 -17.20
N LYS A 285 1.58 -12.94 -15.91
CA LYS A 285 1.68 -11.76 -15.03
C LYS A 285 3.07 -11.71 -14.42
N ARG A 286 3.91 -10.79 -14.91
CA ARG A 286 5.28 -10.55 -14.41
C ARG A 286 5.26 -9.37 -13.44
N LEU A 287 5.61 -9.63 -12.18
CA LEU A 287 5.54 -8.63 -11.12
C LEU A 287 6.76 -7.70 -11.16
N ALA A 288 6.53 -6.38 -11.09
CA ALA A 288 7.60 -5.38 -11.18
C ALA A 288 8.29 -5.08 -9.82
N ASP A 289 7.53 -5.14 -8.72
CA ASP A 289 7.96 -4.67 -7.39
C ASP A 289 8.17 -5.81 -6.36
N TYR A 290 8.70 -6.97 -6.76
CA TYR A 290 8.90 -8.09 -5.82
C TYR A 290 9.97 -7.79 -4.74
N HIS A 291 10.85 -6.82 -4.95
CA HIS A 291 11.80 -6.36 -3.92
C HIS A 291 11.12 -5.56 -2.80
N ASN A 292 9.91 -5.03 -3.04
CA ASN A 292 9.09 -4.39 -2.02
C ASN A 292 8.30 -5.47 -1.27
N PRO A 293 8.27 -5.46 0.09
CA PRO A 293 7.47 -6.40 0.88
C PRO A 293 6.01 -6.55 0.41
N GLY A 294 5.42 -5.50 -0.17
CA GLY A 294 4.08 -5.56 -0.73
C GLY A 294 3.91 -6.50 -1.94
N GLY A 295 4.90 -6.56 -2.83
CA GLY A 295 4.88 -7.36 -4.06
C GLY A 295 5.09 -8.85 -3.81
N GLU A 296 6.08 -9.21 -3.00
CA GLU A 296 6.29 -10.62 -2.57
C GLU A 296 5.07 -11.14 -1.80
N ALA A 297 4.48 -10.34 -0.92
CA ALA A 297 3.26 -10.72 -0.21
C ALA A 297 2.06 -10.88 -1.15
N ALA A 298 1.95 -10.11 -2.24
CA ALA A 298 0.91 -10.32 -3.25
C ALA A 298 1.13 -11.63 -4.02
N PHE A 299 2.38 -11.92 -4.41
CA PHE A 299 2.74 -13.18 -5.07
C PHE A 299 2.39 -14.41 -4.22
N GLN A 300 2.87 -14.45 -2.97
CA GLN A 300 2.61 -15.56 -2.05
C GLN A 300 1.12 -15.75 -1.81
N ARG A 301 0.35 -14.65 -1.72
CA ARG A 301 -1.12 -14.72 -1.57
C ARG A 301 -1.81 -15.30 -2.79
N GLU A 302 -1.49 -14.85 -4.00
CA GLU A 302 -2.09 -15.42 -5.22
C GLU A 302 -1.77 -16.92 -5.33
N VAL A 303 -0.54 -17.34 -5.04
CA VAL A 303 -0.17 -18.77 -5.03
C VAL A 303 -0.92 -19.55 -3.94
N GLN A 304 -1.04 -19.00 -2.73
CA GLN A 304 -1.71 -19.67 -1.61
C GLN A 304 -3.22 -19.76 -1.80
N LEU A 305 -3.88 -18.66 -2.20
CA LEU A 305 -5.34 -18.57 -2.30
C LEU A 305 -5.91 -19.46 -3.40
N ILE A 306 -5.28 -19.47 -4.57
CA ILE A 306 -5.83 -20.15 -5.75
C ILE A 306 -5.59 -21.67 -5.68
N SER A 307 -4.76 -22.12 -4.74
CA SER A 307 -4.65 -23.54 -4.41
C SER A 307 -5.83 -24.07 -3.56
N VAL A 308 -6.52 -23.17 -2.86
CA VAL A 308 -7.59 -23.51 -1.90
C VAL A 308 -8.97 -23.28 -2.51
N ALA A 309 -9.12 -22.28 -3.38
CA ALA A 309 -10.38 -21.89 -3.99
C ALA A 309 -10.48 -22.35 -5.46
N VAL A 310 -11.50 -23.15 -5.79
CA VAL A 310 -11.78 -23.62 -7.16
C VAL A 310 -13.26 -23.45 -7.45
N HIS A 311 -13.57 -22.56 -8.39
CA HIS A 311 -14.93 -22.28 -8.82
C HIS A 311 -14.93 -21.79 -10.27
N ARG A 312 -16.00 -22.03 -11.03
CA ARG A 312 -16.08 -21.69 -12.47
C ARG A 312 -15.92 -20.19 -12.73
N ASN A 313 -16.39 -19.35 -11.80
CA ASN A 313 -16.32 -17.90 -11.90
C ASN A 313 -15.09 -17.30 -11.18
N LEU A 314 -14.05 -18.10 -10.89
CA LEU A 314 -12.80 -17.62 -10.31
C LEU A 314 -11.60 -18.02 -11.20
N LEU A 315 -10.66 -17.09 -11.36
CA LEU A 315 -9.50 -17.30 -12.22
C LEU A 315 -8.54 -18.31 -11.59
N ARG A 316 -8.41 -19.48 -12.24
CA ARG A 316 -7.52 -20.54 -11.76
C ARG A 316 -6.08 -20.30 -12.22
N LEU A 317 -5.15 -20.34 -11.29
CA LEU A 317 -3.71 -20.29 -11.52
C LEU A 317 -3.28 -21.64 -12.13
N ILE A 318 -2.59 -21.58 -13.26
CA ILE A 318 -2.02 -22.78 -13.92
C ILE A 318 -0.67 -23.11 -13.28
N GLY A 319 0.09 -22.08 -12.95
CA GLY A 319 1.43 -22.25 -12.42
C GLY A 319 2.15 -20.95 -12.17
N PHE A 320 3.42 -21.08 -11.79
CA PHE A 320 4.25 -19.93 -11.44
C PHE A 320 5.71 -20.18 -11.84
N CYS A 321 6.47 -19.10 -11.92
CA CYS A 321 7.92 -19.12 -12.08
C CYS A 321 8.54 -18.20 -11.02
N THR A 322 9.48 -18.73 -10.26
CA THR A 322 10.28 -17.97 -9.28
C THR A 322 11.76 -18.14 -9.58
N THR A 323 12.46 -17.01 -9.68
CA THR A 323 13.93 -16.95 -9.72
C THR A 323 14.44 -16.03 -8.60
N SER A 324 15.75 -15.81 -8.50
CA SER A 324 16.29 -14.81 -7.58
C SER A 324 15.75 -13.40 -7.87
N THR A 325 15.36 -13.12 -9.11
CA THR A 325 14.96 -11.78 -9.56
C THR A 325 13.59 -11.72 -10.23
N GLU A 326 12.80 -12.78 -10.20
CA GLU A 326 11.53 -12.82 -10.92
C GLU A 326 10.47 -13.51 -10.09
N ARG A 327 9.27 -12.93 -10.14
CA ARG A 327 8.02 -13.50 -9.66
C ARG A 327 7.01 -13.41 -10.78
N ILE A 328 6.61 -14.57 -11.29
CA ILE A 328 5.69 -14.68 -12.42
C ILE A 328 4.58 -15.65 -12.10
N LEU A 329 3.37 -15.24 -12.42
CA LEU A 329 2.15 -16.05 -12.31
C LEU A 329 1.62 -16.34 -13.72
N VAL A 330 1.15 -17.57 -13.93
CA VAL A 330 0.68 -18.05 -15.22
C VAL A 330 -0.79 -18.47 -15.10
N TYR A 331 -1.62 -17.84 -15.91
CA TYR A 331 -3.07 -17.97 -15.95
C TYR A 331 -3.54 -18.45 -17.33
N PRO A 332 -4.74 -19.04 -17.45
CA PRO A 332 -5.37 -19.24 -18.75
C PRO A 332 -5.55 -17.89 -19.44
N PHE A 333 -5.35 -17.86 -20.76
CA PHE A 333 -5.62 -16.64 -21.53
C PHE A 333 -7.13 -16.46 -21.72
N MET A 334 -7.64 -15.30 -21.31
CA MET A 334 -9.04 -14.91 -21.45
C MET A 334 -9.24 -14.17 -22.77
N GLU A 335 -9.86 -14.83 -23.75
CA GLU A 335 -9.97 -14.31 -25.14
C GLU A 335 -10.74 -12.99 -25.22
N ASN A 336 -11.71 -12.78 -24.33
CA ASN A 336 -12.56 -11.59 -24.31
C ASN A 336 -12.08 -10.49 -23.35
N LEU A 337 -10.87 -10.64 -22.78
CA LEU A 337 -10.22 -9.67 -21.89
C LEU A 337 -11.08 -9.34 -20.66
N SER A 338 -11.01 -8.12 -20.12
CA SER A 338 -11.77 -7.71 -18.94
C SER A 338 -13.11 -7.07 -19.30
N VAL A 339 -14.06 -7.10 -18.37
CA VAL A 339 -15.33 -6.38 -18.47
C VAL A 339 -15.07 -4.89 -18.65
N GLY A 340 -14.13 -4.32 -17.90
CA GLY A 340 -13.72 -2.91 -18.04
C GLY A 340 -13.27 -2.56 -19.47
N TYR A 341 -12.49 -3.44 -20.11
CA TYR A 341 -12.07 -3.28 -21.50
C TYR A 341 -13.28 -3.28 -22.45
N ARG A 342 -14.17 -4.27 -22.30
CA ARG A 342 -15.35 -4.44 -23.16
C ARG A 342 -16.44 -3.38 -22.97
N LEU A 343 -16.38 -2.61 -21.88
CA LEU A 343 -17.27 -1.48 -21.64
C LEU A 343 -16.73 -0.17 -22.24
N ARG A 344 -15.40 0.04 -22.28
CA ARG A 344 -14.83 1.39 -22.50
C ARG A 344 -13.65 1.48 -23.45
N ASP A 345 -12.83 0.45 -23.53
CA ASP A 345 -11.52 0.50 -24.20
C ASP A 345 -11.53 -0.30 -25.52
N LEU A 346 -12.72 -0.49 -26.10
CA LEU A 346 -12.94 -1.22 -27.35
C LEU A 346 -12.23 -0.54 -28.53
N LYS A 347 -11.72 -1.36 -29.45
CA LYS A 347 -11.26 -0.86 -30.75
C LYS A 347 -12.46 -0.51 -31.64
N PRO A 348 -12.30 0.37 -32.64
CA PRO A 348 -13.41 0.79 -33.52
C PRO A 348 -14.16 -0.35 -34.23
N GLU A 349 -13.51 -1.50 -34.42
CA GLU A 349 -14.09 -2.67 -35.10
C GLU A 349 -14.71 -3.69 -34.13
N GLU A 350 -14.54 -3.50 -32.83
CA GLU A 350 -15.01 -4.42 -31.79
C GLU A 350 -16.39 -4.02 -31.27
N LYS A 351 -17.25 -5.02 -31.05
CA LYS A 351 -18.57 -4.80 -30.45
C LYS A 351 -18.48 -4.84 -28.93
N GLY A 352 -19.21 -3.94 -28.29
CA GLY A 352 -19.38 -3.94 -26.84
C GLY A 352 -20.31 -5.03 -26.34
N LEU A 353 -20.44 -5.12 -25.01
CA LEU A 353 -21.31 -6.10 -24.36
C LEU A 353 -22.78 -5.71 -24.52
N ASP A 354 -23.58 -6.63 -25.04
CA ASP A 354 -25.03 -6.52 -25.04
C ASP A 354 -25.60 -6.71 -23.63
N TRP A 355 -26.87 -6.32 -23.45
CA TRP A 355 -27.52 -6.38 -22.14
C TRP A 355 -27.61 -7.80 -21.55
N PRO A 356 -28.01 -8.85 -22.30
CA PRO A 356 -28.03 -10.22 -21.77
C PRO A 356 -26.67 -10.69 -21.26
N THR A 357 -25.58 -10.32 -21.94
CA THR A 357 -24.22 -10.66 -21.51
C THR A 357 -23.83 -9.88 -20.25
N ARG A 358 -24.15 -8.58 -20.17
CA ARG A 358 -23.94 -7.78 -18.95
C ARG A 358 -24.66 -8.36 -17.74
N LYS A 359 -25.93 -8.75 -17.90
CA LYS A 359 -26.70 -9.43 -16.85
C LYS A 359 -26.00 -10.71 -16.39
N ARG A 360 -25.61 -11.58 -17.33
CA ARG A 360 -24.92 -12.83 -17.02
C ARG A 360 -23.59 -12.62 -16.30
N ILE A 361 -22.84 -11.58 -16.67
CA ILE A 361 -21.59 -11.20 -15.99
C ILE A 361 -21.85 -10.81 -14.53
N ALA A 362 -22.90 -10.04 -14.26
CA ALA A 362 -23.31 -9.69 -12.90
C ALA A 362 -23.58 -10.95 -12.06
N PHE A 363 -24.40 -11.87 -12.57
CA PHE A 363 -24.71 -13.15 -11.90
C PHE A 363 -23.47 -14.03 -11.69
N GLY A 364 -22.62 -14.19 -12.71
CA GLY A 364 -21.40 -14.99 -12.61
C GLY A 364 -20.44 -14.43 -11.56
N THR A 365 -20.32 -13.11 -11.50
CA THR A 365 -19.50 -12.42 -10.49
C THR A 365 -20.07 -12.60 -9.08
N ALA A 366 -21.40 -12.49 -8.91
CA ALA A 366 -22.06 -12.71 -7.63
C ALA A 366 -21.81 -14.13 -7.09
N HIS A 367 -21.97 -15.16 -7.92
CA HIS A 367 -21.68 -16.55 -7.54
C HIS A 367 -20.22 -16.78 -7.19
N GLY A 368 -19.29 -16.12 -7.90
CA GLY A 368 -17.87 -16.16 -7.55
C GLY A 368 -17.60 -15.64 -6.15
N LEU A 369 -18.21 -14.51 -5.77
CA LEU A 369 -18.06 -13.90 -4.45
C LEU A 369 -18.79 -14.68 -3.34
N GLU A 370 -20.00 -15.16 -3.61
CA GLU A 370 -20.75 -16.07 -2.72
C GLU A 370 -19.89 -17.28 -2.33
N TYR A 371 -19.24 -17.91 -3.32
CA TYR A 371 -18.31 -19.00 -3.06
C TYR A 371 -17.16 -18.60 -2.13
N LEU A 372 -16.52 -17.46 -2.39
CA LEU A 372 -15.38 -16.96 -1.60
C LEU A 372 -15.75 -16.64 -0.14
N HIS A 373 -16.94 -16.08 0.08
CA HIS A 373 -17.39 -15.60 1.40
C HIS A 373 -18.04 -16.70 2.23
N GLU A 374 -18.80 -17.59 1.60
CA GLU A 374 -19.72 -18.49 2.30
C GLU A 374 -19.33 -19.97 2.17
N GLN A 375 -18.62 -20.34 1.10
CA GLN A 375 -18.27 -21.75 0.82
C GLN A 375 -16.78 -22.06 1.07
N CYS A 376 -15.89 -21.06 1.05
CA CYS A 376 -14.50 -21.23 1.44
C CYS A 376 -14.31 -21.26 2.97
N ASN A 377 -13.40 -22.13 3.44
CA ASN A 377 -12.95 -22.14 4.84
C ASN A 377 -11.41 -22.27 4.90
N PRO A 378 -10.67 -21.24 5.33
CA PRO A 378 -11.15 -19.92 5.80
C PRO A 378 -11.84 -19.09 4.69
N LYS A 379 -12.68 -18.13 5.09
CA LYS A 379 -13.34 -17.18 4.17
C LYS A 379 -12.29 -16.36 3.43
N ILE A 380 -12.60 -15.95 2.21
CA ILE A 380 -11.69 -15.18 1.36
C ILE A 380 -12.32 -13.83 1.03
N ILE A 381 -11.71 -12.74 1.47
CA ILE A 381 -12.10 -11.38 1.07
C ILE A 381 -11.22 -10.95 -0.09
N HIS A 382 -11.82 -10.56 -1.22
CA HIS A 382 -11.14 -10.21 -2.47
C HIS A 382 -10.41 -8.86 -2.40
N ARG A 383 -11.08 -7.82 -1.90
CA ARG A 383 -10.59 -6.44 -1.66
C ARG A 383 -10.25 -5.56 -2.86
N ASP A 384 -10.26 -6.07 -4.08
CA ASP A 384 -10.10 -5.25 -5.30
C ASP A 384 -11.13 -5.60 -6.37
N LEU A 385 -12.41 -5.61 -6.00
CA LEU A 385 -13.48 -5.92 -6.92
C LEU A 385 -13.84 -4.69 -7.77
N LYS A 386 -13.72 -4.83 -9.09
CA LYS A 386 -14.01 -3.80 -10.10
C LYS A 386 -14.15 -4.43 -11.48
N ALA A 387 -14.78 -3.73 -12.43
CA ALA A 387 -14.93 -4.24 -13.80
C ALA A 387 -13.60 -4.62 -14.49
N ALA A 388 -12.49 -3.96 -14.14
CA ALA A 388 -11.18 -4.26 -14.72
C ALA A 388 -10.58 -5.62 -14.26
N ASN A 389 -11.02 -6.14 -13.11
CA ASN A 389 -10.53 -7.40 -12.54
C ASN A 389 -11.45 -8.60 -12.82
N ILE A 390 -12.58 -8.37 -13.49
CA ILE A 390 -13.45 -9.44 -13.99
C ILE A 390 -13.06 -9.72 -15.43
N LEU A 391 -12.57 -10.92 -15.68
CA LEU A 391 -12.18 -11.38 -17.01
C LEU A 391 -13.32 -12.18 -17.67
N LEU A 392 -13.24 -12.33 -18.99
CA LEU A 392 -14.22 -13.01 -19.81
C LEU A 392 -13.56 -14.13 -20.61
N ASP A 393 -14.07 -15.35 -20.44
CA ASP A 393 -13.66 -16.50 -21.26
C ASP A 393 -14.24 -16.41 -22.68
N ASP A 394 -14.07 -17.46 -23.48
CA ASP A 394 -14.54 -17.54 -24.86
C ASP A 394 -16.07 -17.46 -25.01
N GLU A 395 -16.83 -17.88 -24.01
CA GLU A 395 -18.29 -17.79 -23.97
C GLU A 395 -18.84 -16.49 -23.36
N PHE A 396 -17.96 -15.55 -22.98
CA PHE A 396 -18.30 -14.33 -22.22
C PHE A 396 -18.84 -14.60 -20.82
N GLU A 397 -18.44 -15.71 -20.19
CA GLU A 397 -18.70 -15.96 -18.78
C GLU A 397 -17.72 -15.18 -17.91
N ALA A 398 -18.22 -14.65 -16.80
CA ALA A 398 -17.42 -13.85 -15.88
C ALA A 398 -16.50 -14.72 -15.02
N VAL A 399 -15.22 -14.35 -14.98
CA VAL A 399 -14.19 -15.00 -14.17
C VAL A 399 -13.48 -13.94 -13.34
N LEU A 400 -13.67 -13.95 -12.03
CA LEU A 400 -13.04 -13.02 -11.11
C LEU A 400 -11.55 -13.31 -10.97
N GLY A 401 -10.71 -12.32 -11.24
CA GLY A 401 -9.25 -12.40 -11.17
C GLY A 401 -8.63 -11.35 -10.24
N ASP A 402 -7.30 -11.40 -10.16
CA ASP A 402 -6.45 -10.51 -9.35
C ASP A 402 -6.65 -10.60 -7.83
N PHE A 403 -6.31 -11.77 -7.28
CA PHE A 403 -6.28 -12.02 -5.83
C PHE A 403 -5.07 -11.43 -5.11
N GLY A 404 -4.31 -10.54 -5.77
CA GLY A 404 -3.10 -9.92 -5.22
C GLY A 404 -3.36 -9.11 -3.96
N LEU A 405 -4.61 -8.68 -3.70
CA LEU A 405 -5.02 -7.98 -2.48
C LEU A 405 -5.85 -8.81 -1.51
N ALA A 406 -6.22 -10.03 -1.89
CA ALA A 406 -7.15 -10.84 -1.12
C ALA A 406 -6.59 -11.28 0.26
N LYS A 407 -7.49 -11.67 1.15
CA LYS A 407 -7.18 -11.99 2.55
C LYS A 407 -8.00 -13.19 3.04
N LEU A 408 -7.30 -14.15 3.67
CA LEU A 408 -7.93 -15.25 4.40
C LEU A 408 -8.41 -14.78 5.77
N VAL A 409 -9.64 -15.12 6.11
CA VAL A 409 -10.31 -14.74 7.35
C VAL A 409 -10.96 -15.97 7.98
N ASP A 410 -10.68 -16.21 9.26
CA ASP A 410 -11.34 -17.27 10.03
C ASP A 410 -12.86 -17.02 10.03
N THR A 411 -13.66 -18.05 9.78
CA THR A 411 -15.12 -17.94 9.66
C THR A 411 -15.79 -17.37 10.90
N ARG A 412 -15.12 -17.43 12.07
CA ARG A 412 -15.58 -16.90 13.36
C ARG A 412 -15.41 -15.38 13.51
N LEU A 413 -14.59 -14.75 12.67
CA LEU A 413 -14.35 -13.30 12.72
C LEU A 413 -15.32 -12.58 11.78
N THR A 414 -15.86 -11.45 12.25
CA THR A 414 -16.75 -10.58 11.45
C THR A 414 -15.99 -9.56 10.61
N CYS A 415 -14.76 -9.23 11.01
CA CYS A 415 -13.90 -8.30 10.30
C CYS A 415 -12.43 -8.58 10.62
N VAL A 416 -11.54 -8.09 9.75
CA VAL A 416 -10.09 -8.20 9.91
C VAL A 416 -9.45 -6.83 9.71
N THR A 417 -8.69 -6.40 10.71
CA THR A 417 -7.87 -5.19 10.61
C THR A 417 -6.72 -5.43 9.64
N THR A 418 -6.65 -4.60 8.60
CA THR A 418 -5.64 -4.72 7.55
C THR A 418 -5.40 -3.37 6.90
N GLN A 419 -4.19 -3.14 6.38
CA GLN A 419 -3.88 -1.93 5.65
C GLN A 419 -4.91 -1.69 4.55
N VAL A 420 -5.47 -0.48 4.48
CA VAL A 420 -6.40 -0.06 3.43
C VAL A 420 -5.70 -0.16 2.08
N ARG A 421 -6.21 -1.02 1.21
CA ARG A 421 -5.78 -1.19 -0.18
C ARG A 421 -6.99 -1.54 -1.03
N GLY A 422 -6.97 -1.13 -2.28
CA GLY A 422 -8.04 -1.33 -3.26
C GLY A 422 -8.05 -0.19 -4.26
N THR A 423 -9.03 -0.18 -5.15
CA THR A 423 -9.22 0.88 -6.14
C THR A 423 -10.16 1.95 -5.62
N MET A 424 -9.72 3.21 -5.64
CA MET A 424 -10.54 4.35 -5.21
C MET A 424 -11.88 4.37 -5.97
N GLY A 425 -12.98 4.62 -5.26
CA GLY A 425 -14.35 4.51 -5.79
C GLY A 425 -15.01 3.16 -5.53
N HIS A 426 -14.24 2.09 -5.35
CA HIS A 426 -14.75 0.75 -4.99
C HIS A 426 -14.52 0.39 -3.52
N ILE A 427 -13.77 1.21 -2.78
CA ILE A 427 -13.47 0.99 -1.35
C ILE A 427 -14.65 1.46 -0.50
N ALA A 428 -15.15 0.58 0.37
CA ALA A 428 -16.23 0.88 1.30
C ALA A 428 -15.83 1.97 2.34
N PRO A 429 -16.76 2.84 2.76
CA PRO A 429 -16.48 3.97 3.65
C PRO A 429 -16.00 3.56 5.06
N GLU A 430 -16.53 2.49 5.63
CA GLU A 430 -16.07 1.94 6.91
C GLU A 430 -14.65 1.41 6.81
N TYR A 431 -14.23 0.92 5.64
CA TYR A 431 -12.90 0.38 5.46
C TYR A 431 -11.87 1.51 5.37
N LEU A 432 -12.22 2.60 4.69
CA LEU A 432 -11.43 3.84 4.65
C LEU A 432 -11.23 4.43 6.05
N SER A 433 -12.30 4.48 6.85
CA SER A 433 -12.28 5.13 8.17
C SER A 433 -11.68 4.26 9.28
N THR A 434 -11.92 2.95 9.28
CA THR A 434 -11.52 2.06 10.38
C THR A 434 -10.34 1.14 10.06
N GLY A 435 -9.99 0.96 8.78
CA GLY A 435 -9.00 -0.04 8.36
C GLY A 435 -9.44 -1.50 8.58
N LYS A 436 -10.73 -1.75 8.85
CA LYS A 436 -11.29 -3.09 8.99
C LYS A 436 -11.94 -3.53 7.68
N SER A 437 -11.51 -4.67 7.16
CA SER A 437 -12.09 -5.29 5.97
C SER A 437 -12.93 -6.51 6.37
N SER A 438 -14.07 -6.69 5.72
CA SER A 438 -15.00 -7.81 5.89
C SER A 438 -15.56 -8.21 4.52
N GLU A 439 -16.35 -9.29 4.46
CA GLU A 439 -17.13 -9.65 3.27
C GLU A 439 -18.02 -8.49 2.78
N LYS A 440 -18.52 -7.65 3.69
CA LYS A 440 -19.34 -6.47 3.35
C LYS A 440 -18.57 -5.39 2.60
N THR A 441 -17.23 -5.39 2.69
CA THR A 441 -16.39 -4.49 1.88
C THR A 441 -16.33 -4.93 0.42
N ASP A 442 -16.35 -6.24 0.16
CA ASP A 442 -16.49 -6.77 -1.20
C ASP A 442 -17.90 -6.56 -1.75
N VAL A 443 -18.94 -6.71 -0.92
CA VAL A 443 -20.33 -6.41 -1.31
C VAL A 443 -20.46 -4.96 -1.80
N PHE A 444 -19.86 -4.00 -1.09
CA PHE A 444 -19.83 -2.61 -1.54
C PHE A 444 -19.14 -2.46 -2.91
N GLY A 445 -17.94 -3.05 -3.08
CA GLY A 445 -17.24 -3.04 -4.36
C GLY A 445 -18.04 -3.71 -5.49
N TYR A 446 -18.84 -4.73 -5.16
CA TYR A 446 -19.71 -5.43 -6.10
C TYR A 446 -20.83 -4.51 -6.57
N GLY A 447 -21.47 -3.78 -5.65
CA GLY A 447 -22.49 -2.79 -5.98
C GLY A 447 -21.96 -1.71 -6.93
N ILE A 448 -20.77 -1.15 -6.65
CA ILE A 448 -20.13 -0.19 -7.57
C ILE A 448 -19.84 -0.83 -8.94
N THR A 449 -19.40 -2.09 -8.96
CA THR A 449 -19.14 -2.82 -10.21
C THR A 449 -20.42 -3.05 -11.02
N LEU A 450 -21.56 -3.31 -10.37
CA LEU A 450 -22.87 -3.37 -11.05
C LEU A 450 -23.21 -2.04 -11.72
N LEU A 451 -22.95 -0.92 -11.04
CA LEU A 451 -23.16 0.41 -11.63
C LEU A 451 -22.25 0.63 -12.83
N GLU A 452 -20.98 0.20 -12.79
CA GLU A 452 -20.10 0.23 -13.97
C GLU A 452 -20.67 -0.61 -15.13
N ILE A 453 -21.22 -1.79 -14.85
CA ILE A 453 -21.81 -2.69 -15.86
C ILE A 453 -23.04 -2.05 -16.51
N VAL A 454 -23.92 -1.42 -15.73
CA VAL A 454 -25.15 -0.78 -16.25
C VAL A 454 -24.84 0.48 -17.05
N THR A 455 -23.95 1.33 -16.52
CA THR A 455 -23.67 2.66 -17.08
C THR A 455 -22.60 2.66 -18.17
N GLY A 456 -21.73 1.64 -18.17
CA GLY A 456 -20.48 1.65 -18.94
C GLY A 456 -19.42 2.60 -18.38
N GLN A 457 -19.72 3.39 -17.35
CA GLN A 457 -18.85 4.44 -16.82
C GLN A 457 -17.88 3.90 -15.75
N ARG A 458 -16.83 4.68 -15.44
CA ARG A 458 -15.89 4.38 -14.36
C ARG A 458 -16.47 4.83 -13.02
N ALA A 459 -16.09 4.17 -11.92
CA ALA A 459 -16.51 4.53 -10.57
C ALA A 459 -16.08 5.96 -10.15
N ILE A 460 -14.97 6.44 -10.71
CA ILE A 460 -14.46 7.81 -10.57
C ILE A 460 -14.26 8.38 -11.95
N ASP A 461 -14.82 9.57 -12.17
CA ASP A 461 -14.68 10.29 -13.43
C ASP A 461 -14.46 11.77 -13.15
N PHE A 462 -13.20 12.21 -13.23
CA PHE A 462 -12.82 13.60 -13.02
C PHE A 462 -13.32 14.53 -14.13
N SER A 463 -13.71 14.00 -15.30
CA SER A 463 -14.26 14.83 -16.39
C SER A 463 -15.62 15.43 -16.01
N ARG A 464 -16.32 14.85 -15.03
CA ARG A 464 -17.59 15.37 -14.51
C ARG A 464 -17.44 16.67 -13.74
N LEU A 465 -16.26 16.99 -13.22
CA LEU A 465 -16.00 18.24 -12.48
C LEU A 465 -16.25 19.50 -13.33
N GLU A 466 -16.25 19.36 -14.66
CA GLU A 466 -16.53 20.49 -15.56
C GLU A 466 -18.04 20.77 -15.71
N GLU A 467 -18.92 19.81 -15.40
CA GLU A 467 -20.38 19.89 -15.61
C GLU A 467 -21.22 19.67 -14.33
N GLU A 468 -20.71 18.93 -13.32
CA GLU A 468 -21.40 18.56 -12.07
C GLU A 468 -20.45 18.57 -10.85
N GLU A 469 -21.00 18.67 -9.63
CA GLU A 469 -20.23 18.61 -8.36
C GLU A 469 -19.83 17.18 -7.94
N ASP A 470 -20.38 16.14 -8.58
CA ASP A 470 -20.25 14.74 -8.15
C ASP A 470 -19.17 13.95 -8.93
N VAL A 471 -18.03 13.69 -8.28
CA VAL A 471 -16.91 12.91 -8.85
C VAL A 471 -17.16 11.39 -8.83
N LEU A 472 -17.99 10.94 -7.89
CA LEU A 472 -18.29 9.53 -7.66
C LEU A 472 -19.51 9.08 -8.47
N LEU A 473 -19.39 7.91 -9.11
CA LEU A 473 -20.49 7.33 -9.88
C LEU A 473 -21.75 7.09 -9.03
N LEU A 474 -21.56 6.67 -7.78
CA LEU A 474 -22.67 6.40 -6.87
C LEU A 474 -23.51 7.66 -6.60
N ASP A 475 -22.87 8.79 -6.34
CA ASP A 475 -23.55 10.04 -6.00
C ASP A 475 -24.33 10.59 -7.21
N HIS A 476 -23.70 10.56 -8.39
CA HIS A 476 -24.35 10.92 -9.65
C HIS A 476 -25.61 10.07 -9.92
N ILE A 477 -25.55 8.76 -9.70
CA ILE A 477 -26.70 7.87 -9.90
C ILE A 477 -27.81 8.14 -8.88
N LYS A 478 -27.46 8.36 -7.60
CA LYS A 478 -28.44 8.75 -6.56
C LYS A 478 -29.15 10.06 -6.93
N LYS A 479 -28.43 11.03 -7.49
CA LYS A 479 -28.99 12.28 -8.01
C LYS A 479 -29.96 12.05 -9.17
N LEU A 480 -29.57 11.27 -10.18
CA LEU A 480 -30.44 10.93 -11.31
C LEU A 480 -31.73 10.23 -10.87
N LEU A 481 -31.65 9.33 -9.89
CA LEU A 481 -32.82 8.64 -9.32
C LEU A 481 -33.75 9.62 -8.60
N ARG A 482 -33.20 10.56 -7.83
CA ARG A 482 -33.98 11.63 -7.17
C ARG A 482 -34.70 12.52 -8.18
N GLU A 483 -34.05 12.80 -9.31
CA GLU A 483 -34.61 13.55 -10.43
C GLU A 483 -35.56 12.72 -11.32
N LYS A 484 -35.74 11.42 -11.04
CA LYS A 484 -36.53 10.47 -11.84
C LYS A 484 -36.05 10.30 -13.29
N ARG A 485 -34.76 10.50 -13.54
CA ARG A 485 -34.09 10.37 -14.85
C ARG A 485 -33.40 9.02 -14.99
N VAL A 486 -34.17 7.94 -14.88
CA VAL A 486 -33.65 6.56 -14.87
C VAL A 486 -33.05 6.20 -16.23
N GLU A 487 -33.61 6.74 -17.31
CA GLU A 487 -33.15 6.60 -18.68
C GLU A 487 -31.70 7.07 -18.91
N ASP A 488 -31.23 8.04 -18.11
CA ASP A 488 -29.88 8.59 -18.23
C ASP A 488 -28.81 7.74 -17.52
N ILE A 489 -29.22 6.74 -16.72
CA ILE A 489 -28.31 5.83 -16.01
C ILE A 489 -27.74 4.78 -16.97
N VAL A 490 -28.53 4.36 -17.96
CA VAL A 490 -28.17 3.22 -18.83
C VAL A 490 -27.12 3.65 -19.85
N ASP A 491 -26.14 2.79 -20.09
CA ASP A 491 -25.12 3.00 -21.13
C ASP A 491 -25.76 3.34 -22.48
N ARG A 492 -25.41 4.51 -23.01
CA ARG A 492 -25.92 5.04 -24.29
C ARG A 492 -25.60 4.14 -25.49
N ASN A 493 -24.62 3.24 -25.36
CA ASN A 493 -24.24 2.29 -26.40
C ASN A 493 -25.13 1.03 -26.42
N LEU A 494 -26.05 0.85 -25.46
CA LEU A 494 -26.99 -0.27 -25.45
C LEU A 494 -28.22 0.03 -26.33
N GLU A 495 -28.34 -0.67 -27.45
CA GLU A 495 -29.47 -0.51 -28.37
C GLU A 495 -30.78 -1.13 -27.83
N ARG A 496 -30.68 -2.23 -27.07
CA ARG A 496 -31.83 -2.98 -26.54
C ARG A 496 -31.52 -3.51 -25.15
N TYR A 497 -32.42 -3.23 -24.21
CA TYR A 497 -32.38 -3.75 -22.85
C TYR A 497 -33.80 -3.85 -22.30
N ASP A 498 -34.00 -4.68 -21.27
CA ASP A 498 -35.24 -4.73 -20.51
C ASP A 498 -35.12 -3.76 -19.33
N ALA A 499 -35.97 -2.73 -19.32
CA ALA A 499 -35.95 -1.69 -18.28
C ALA A 499 -36.15 -2.27 -16.87
N LYS A 500 -36.95 -3.34 -16.72
CA LYS A 500 -37.19 -3.96 -15.42
C LYS A 500 -35.97 -4.72 -14.91
N GLU A 501 -35.21 -5.33 -15.81
CA GLU A 501 -33.94 -5.99 -15.46
C GLU A 501 -32.88 -4.97 -15.07
N VAL A 502 -32.81 -3.84 -15.78
CA VAL A 502 -31.92 -2.72 -15.44
C VAL A 502 -32.27 -2.19 -14.06
N GLU A 503 -33.54 -1.87 -13.82
CA GLU A 503 -34.03 -1.39 -12.53
C GLU A 503 -33.67 -2.36 -11.40
N THR A 504 -33.88 -3.65 -11.61
CA THR A 504 -33.50 -4.72 -10.66
C THR A 504 -32.02 -4.64 -10.30
N ILE A 505 -31.13 -4.56 -11.30
CA ILE A 505 -29.67 -4.50 -11.06
C ILE A 505 -29.27 -3.21 -10.36
N VAL A 506 -29.87 -2.06 -10.71
CA VAL A 506 -29.60 -0.77 -10.07
C VAL A 506 -30.04 -0.78 -8.60
N GLN A 507 -31.23 -1.31 -8.30
CA GLN A 507 -31.72 -1.45 -6.92
C GLN A 507 -30.80 -2.33 -6.09
N VAL A 508 -30.40 -3.49 -6.62
CA VAL A 508 -29.44 -4.38 -5.95
C VAL A 508 -28.09 -3.69 -5.73
N ALA A 509 -27.60 -2.94 -6.71
CA ALA A 509 -26.36 -2.18 -6.58
C ALA A 509 -26.44 -1.17 -5.43
N LEU A 510 -27.54 -0.44 -5.31
CA LEU A 510 -27.76 0.54 -4.25
C LEU A 510 -27.84 -0.11 -2.87
N LEU A 511 -28.56 -1.22 -2.74
CA LEU A 511 -28.61 -2.03 -1.51
C LEU A 511 -27.21 -2.53 -1.11
N CYS A 512 -26.36 -2.88 -2.08
CA CYS A 512 -24.98 -3.30 -1.83
C CYS A 512 -24.08 -2.12 -1.39
N THR A 513 -24.39 -0.89 -1.78
CA THR A 513 -23.56 0.31 -1.52
C THR A 513 -24.00 1.15 -0.32
N GLN A 514 -24.84 0.61 0.57
CA GLN A 514 -25.31 1.32 1.76
C GLN A 514 -24.16 1.75 2.68
N GLY A 515 -24.34 2.87 3.39
CA GLY A 515 -23.30 3.47 4.23
C GLY A 515 -22.87 2.57 5.38
N LEU A 516 -23.82 1.90 6.04
CA LEU A 516 -23.54 0.95 7.11
C LEU A 516 -23.34 -0.47 6.55
N PRO A 517 -22.32 -1.22 7.01
CA PRO A 517 -22.06 -2.58 6.52
C PRO A 517 -23.14 -3.60 6.89
N GLU A 518 -23.82 -3.38 8.03
CA GLU A 518 -24.88 -4.26 8.55
C GLU A 518 -26.09 -4.30 7.59
N ASP A 519 -26.41 -3.15 6.98
CA ASP A 519 -27.57 -3.01 6.09
C ASP A 519 -27.35 -3.64 4.71
N ARG A 520 -26.08 -3.84 4.31
CA ARG A 520 -25.73 -4.46 3.03
C ARG A 520 -26.11 -5.96 3.05
N PRO A 521 -26.67 -6.52 1.97
CA PRO A 521 -26.98 -7.95 1.90
C PRO A 521 -25.73 -8.83 1.94
N SER A 522 -25.89 -10.11 2.29
CA SER A 522 -24.86 -11.13 2.02
C SER A 522 -24.76 -11.42 0.51
N MET A 523 -23.70 -12.08 0.04
CA MET A 523 -23.61 -12.41 -1.39
C MET A 523 -24.62 -13.47 -1.82
N SER A 524 -25.00 -14.41 -0.96
CA SER A 524 -26.14 -15.30 -1.22
C SER A 524 -27.48 -14.55 -1.32
N GLU A 525 -27.72 -13.57 -0.45
CA GLU A 525 -28.90 -12.69 -0.56
C GLU A 525 -28.87 -11.88 -1.85
N VAL A 526 -27.71 -11.35 -2.24
CA VAL A 526 -27.53 -10.64 -3.53
C VAL A 526 -27.92 -11.52 -4.71
N VAL A 527 -27.51 -12.79 -4.72
CA VAL A 527 -27.90 -13.74 -5.77
C VAL A 527 -29.43 -13.90 -5.84
N ASN A 528 -30.10 -14.00 -4.69
CA ASN A 528 -31.57 -14.08 -4.64
C ASN A 528 -32.24 -12.78 -5.12
N LEU A 529 -31.73 -11.63 -4.68
CA LEU A 529 -32.24 -10.31 -5.07
C LEU A 529 -32.09 -10.06 -6.58
N LEU A 530 -31.00 -10.51 -7.19
CA LEU A 530 -30.81 -10.44 -8.66
C LEU A 530 -31.81 -11.31 -9.42
N ASN A 531 -32.27 -12.42 -8.84
CA ASN A 531 -33.38 -13.22 -9.37
C ASN A 531 -34.75 -12.56 -9.14
N GLY A 532 -34.81 -11.43 -8.41
CA GLY A 532 -36.03 -10.72 -8.05
C GLY A 532 -36.69 -11.23 -6.77
N GLU A 533 -36.10 -12.19 -6.07
CA GLU A 533 -36.64 -12.77 -4.84
C GLU A 533 -36.40 -11.81 -3.65
N GLY A 534 -37.47 -11.39 -2.98
CA GLY A 534 -37.38 -10.49 -1.81
C GLY A 534 -37.00 -9.04 -2.10
N LEU A 535 -36.72 -8.68 -3.37
CA LEU A 535 -36.23 -7.35 -3.74
C LEU A 535 -37.23 -6.23 -3.42
N ALA A 536 -38.51 -6.44 -3.72
CA ALA A 536 -39.54 -5.42 -3.51
C ALA A 536 -39.69 -5.03 -2.02
N GLU A 537 -39.57 -6.01 -1.12
CA GLU A 537 -39.68 -5.78 0.33
C GLU A 537 -38.43 -5.04 0.83
N ARG A 538 -37.24 -5.54 0.46
CA ARG A 538 -35.94 -4.94 0.83
C ARG A 538 -35.79 -3.51 0.31
N TRP A 539 -36.26 -3.26 -0.91
CA TRP A 539 -36.21 -1.95 -1.55
C TRP A 539 -37.10 -0.94 -0.84
N LYS A 540 -38.31 -1.36 -0.44
CA LYS A 540 -39.23 -0.50 0.29
C LYS A 540 -38.68 -0.10 1.67
N GLU A 541 -38.06 -1.03 2.39
CA GLU A 541 -37.36 -0.73 3.65
C GLU A 541 -36.28 0.34 3.45
N TRP A 542 -35.51 0.21 2.36
CA TRP A 542 -34.45 1.16 2.02
C TRP A 542 -35.01 2.55 1.67
N GLU A 543 -36.08 2.64 0.88
CA GLU A 543 -36.72 3.92 0.52
C GLU A 543 -37.22 4.67 1.77
N GLU A 544 -37.81 3.96 2.73
CA GLU A 544 -38.28 4.55 3.99
C GLU A 544 -37.11 5.14 4.81
N ILE A 545 -35.97 4.44 4.88
CA ILE A 545 -34.77 4.89 5.59
C ILE A 545 -34.12 6.09 4.88
N GLU A 546 -33.97 6.03 3.56
CA GLU A 546 -33.35 7.09 2.77
C GLU A 546 -34.21 8.37 2.79
N GLU A 547 -35.55 8.25 2.78
CA GLU A 547 -36.44 9.40 3.00
C GLU A 547 -36.25 10.03 4.38
N MET A 548 -36.14 9.21 5.43
CA MET A 548 -35.89 9.70 6.78
C MET A 548 -34.56 10.44 6.88
N SER A 549 -33.49 9.86 6.33
CA SER A 549 -32.15 10.46 6.34
C SER A 549 -32.11 11.78 5.56
N ASN A 550 -32.75 11.85 4.39
CA ASN A 550 -32.85 13.08 3.60
C ASN A 550 -33.66 14.17 4.33
N ARG A 551 -34.71 13.81 5.07
CA ARG A 551 -35.48 14.77 5.90
C ARG A 551 -34.63 15.30 7.05
N GLU A 552 -33.89 14.45 7.76
CA GLU A 552 -32.98 14.88 8.83
C GLU A 552 -31.86 15.78 8.31
N PHE A 553 -31.25 15.43 7.17
CA PHE A 553 -30.23 16.24 6.53
C PHE A 553 -30.77 17.60 6.08
N SER A 554 -31.98 17.64 5.51
CA SER A 554 -32.65 18.90 5.14
C SER A 554 -32.97 19.76 6.37
N LEU A 555 -33.38 19.16 7.49
CA LEU A 555 -33.66 19.87 8.74
C LEU A 555 -32.37 20.44 9.35
N LEU A 556 -31.26 19.69 9.33
CA LEU A 556 -29.95 20.15 9.77
C LEU A 556 -29.44 21.30 8.90
N ALA A 557 -29.56 21.20 7.57
CA ALA A 557 -29.19 22.28 6.65
C ALA A 557 -30.02 23.56 6.88
N HIS A 558 -31.32 23.43 7.18
CA HIS A 558 -32.18 24.58 7.53
C HIS A 558 -31.81 25.19 8.89
N GLN A 559 -31.38 24.38 9.86
CA GLN A 559 -30.89 24.87 11.15
C GLN A 559 -29.61 25.70 11.02
N PHE A 560 -28.70 25.33 10.11
CA PHE A 560 -27.51 26.12 9.82
C PHE A 560 -27.81 27.40 9.05
N ALA A 561 -28.81 27.42 8.16
CA ALA A 561 -29.24 28.63 7.46
C ALA A 561 -29.84 29.70 8.41
N TRP A 562 -30.50 29.29 9.50
CA TRP A 562 -31.06 30.21 10.50
C TRP A 562 -30.00 30.81 11.44
N ALA A 563 -28.79 30.25 11.49
CA ALA A 563 -27.69 30.84 12.25
C ALA A 563 -27.18 32.13 11.59
N ASP A 564 -27.17 32.20 10.25
CA ASP A 564 -26.71 33.38 9.49
C ASP A 564 -27.70 34.55 9.52
N GLU A 565 -29.00 34.29 9.62
CA GLU A 565 -30.02 35.36 9.72
C GLU A 565 -30.08 36.03 11.12
N SER A 566 -29.42 35.48 12.14
CA SER A 566 -29.38 36.07 13.48
C SER A 566 -28.36 37.22 13.64
N THR A 567 -27.64 37.57 12.57
CA THR A 567 -26.64 38.66 12.58
C THR A 567 -27.21 40.05 12.26
N HIS A 568 -28.52 40.17 12.00
CA HIS A 568 -29.15 41.45 11.58
C HIS A 568 -29.85 42.25 12.69
N ASP A 569 -29.74 41.88 13.97
CA ASP A 569 -30.33 42.62 15.11
C ASP A 569 -29.27 43.24 16.05
N GLN A 570 -28.22 43.84 15.48
CA GLN A 570 -27.28 44.70 16.21
C GLN A 570 -27.26 46.15 15.68
N GLU A 571 -28.43 46.78 15.57
CA GLU A 571 -28.55 48.24 15.59
C GLU A 571 -29.56 48.69 16.63
N ALA A 572 -29.06 48.94 17.85
CA ALA A 572 -29.43 50.05 18.74
C ALA A 572 -29.21 49.65 20.20
N ILE A 573 -28.07 50.06 20.78
CA ILE A 573 -27.98 50.66 22.13
C ILE A 573 -26.64 51.43 22.14
N GLN A 574 -26.73 52.72 21.80
CA GLN A 574 -25.76 53.71 22.26
C GLN A 574 -26.12 54.14 23.69
N LEU A 575 -25.11 54.66 24.40
CA LEU A 575 -25.12 55.37 25.70
C LEU A 575 -24.89 54.42 26.90
N SER A 576 -23.85 54.54 27.72
CA SER A 576 -23.22 55.76 28.23
C SER A 576 -21.79 55.55 28.77
N ARG A 577 -21.10 56.68 28.96
CA ARG A 577 -19.68 56.92 29.23
C ARG A 577 -19.12 56.39 30.56
N ALA A 578 -17.80 56.13 30.52
CA ALA A 578 -16.72 56.44 31.47
C ALA A 578 -17.03 56.57 32.98
N ARG A 579 -16.36 55.73 33.77
CA ARG A 579 -15.42 56.13 34.83
C ARG A 579 -14.35 55.08 35.04
#